data_AF-A0A519BMN1-F1
#
_entry.id   AF-A0A519BMN1-F1
#
_cell.length_a   1.000
_cell.length_b   1.000
_cell.length_c   1.000
_cell.angle_alpha   90.00
_cell.angle_beta   90.00
_cell.angle_gamma   90.00
#
_symmetry.space_group_name_H-M   'P 1'
#
loop_
_entity.id
_entity.type
_entity.pdbx_description
1 polymer ?
#
loop_
_entity_poly.entity_id
_entity_poly.type
_entity_poly.pdbx_seq_one_letter_code
_entity_poly.pdbx_strand_id
1 'polypeptide(L)'
;MDKHIDKMMDRLFKKGFNVEEGVESSASSASKRDFYINNVKVTFFASGEDFLKTEKNHLKENLYIANLNTLIGMKTAVIHHRIAIRDYYDLYVITKEFGLEKALKEAGRLYNKKIDNREFFKFDETNFFKFAVDLTGVDREKLEPELNPKYDIDKSEMQYFFKEKIKEYISQTMQKIKKNTPDT
;
A
#
# COMPACT_ATOMS: atom_id res chain seq x y z
N MET A 1 15.96 18.17 4.75
CA MET A 1 14.67 18.09 4.02
C MET A 1 13.83 19.34 4.29
N ASP A 2 13.90 19.87 5.52
CA ASP A 2 12.99 20.91 6.03
C ASP A 2 12.96 22.22 5.25
N LYS A 3 14.12 22.84 4.96
CA LYS A 3 14.17 24.17 4.32
C LYS A 3 13.50 24.26 2.95
N HIS A 4 13.36 23.15 2.21
CA HIS A 4 12.71 23.16 0.90
C HIS A 4 11.19 23.05 1.01
N ILE A 5 10.70 22.24 1.96
CA ILE A 5 9.27 22.08 2.24
C ILE A 5 8.74 23.39 2.83
N ASP A 6 9.42 23.99 3.79
CA ASP A 6 9.01 25.28 4.38
C ASP A 6 8.90 26.37 3.31
N LYS A 7 9.92 26.51 2.44
CA LYS A 7 9.88 27.45 1.31
C LYS A 7 8.75 27.17 0.32
N MET A 8 8.29 25.94 0.20
CA MET A 8 7.16 25.58 -0.66
C MET A 8 5.85 25.97 0.00
N MET A 9 5.68 25.69 1.29
CA MET A 9 4.52 26.10 2.07
C MET A 9 4.37 27.61 2.12
N ASP A 10 5.46 28.35 2.37
CA ASP A 10 5.47 29.81 2.33
C ASP A 10 5.03 30.38 0.98
N ARG A 11 5.45 29.74 -0.12
CA ARG A 11 5.05 30.14 -1.47
C ARG A 11 3.58 29.89 -1.74
N LEU A 12 3.02 28.81 -1.19
CA LEU A 12 1.59 28.52 -1.28
C LEU A 12 0.79 29.52 -0.44
N PHE A 13 1.20 29.79 0.80
CA PHE A 13 0.59 30.79 1.65
C PHE A 13 0.57 32.18 0.98
N LYS A 14 1.71 32.62 0.41
CA LYS A 14 1.82 33.88 -0.34
C LYS A 14 0.95 33.93 -1.60
N LYS A 15 0.54 32.78 -2.13
CA LYS A 15 -0.41 32.67 -3.26
C LYS A 15 -1.88 32.65 -2.80
N GLY A 16 -2.14 32.80 -1.50
CA GLY A 16 -3.49 32.88 -0.94
C GLY A 16 -4.09 31.53 -0.53
N PHE A 17 -3.30 30.45 -0.49
CA PHE A 17 -3.76 29.18 0.08
C PHE A 17 -3.76 29.24 1.60
N ASN A 18 -4.79 28.68 2.26
CA ASN A 18 -4.71 28.38 3.68
C ASN A 18 -3.76 27.18 3.87
N VAL A 19 -2.74 27.32 4.70
CA VAL A 19 -1.73 26.30 4.95
C VAL A 19 -1.56 26.14 6.46
N GLU A 20 -1.89 24.95 6.96
CA GLU A 20 -1.78 24.59 8.37
C GLU A 20 -0.88 23.35 8.51
N GLU A 21 0.09 23.38 9.42
CA GLU A 21 0.90 22.19 9.72
C GLU A 21 0.12 21.27 10.67
N GLY A 22 0.12 19.97 10.38
CA GLY A 22 -0.59 18.97 11.17
C GLY A 22 0.05 18.75 12.54
N VAL A 23 -0.77 18.66 13.58
CA VAL A 23 -0.35 18.55 15.00
C VAL A 23 0.50 17.30 15.29
N GLU A 24 0.32 16.21 14.54
CA GLU A 24 1.13 14.99 14.68
C GLU A 24 2.56 15.13 14.12
N SER A 25 2.81 16.14 13.26
CA SER A 25 4.11 16.38 12.62
C SER A 25 5.13 17.00 13.57
N SER A 26 4.67 17.68 14.62
CA SER A 26 5.51 18.50 15.49
C SER A 26 6.19 17.73 16.63
N ALA A 27 5.95 16.42 16.79
CA ALA A 27 6.34 15.71 18.01
C ALA A 27 7.50 14.69 17.90
N SER A 28 7.81 14.03 16.77
CA SER A 28 8.84 12.95 16.84
C SER A 28 9.37 12.30 15.55
N SER A 29 9.13 12.81 14.33
CA SER A 29 9.66 12.13 13.13
C SER A 29 10.23 13.07 12.09
N ALA A 30 11.56 13.16 12.02
CA ALA A 30 12.28 13.89 10.97
C ALA A 30 12.02 13.36 9.54
N SER A 31 11.31 12.25 9.39
CA SER A 31 10.99 11.61 8.10
C SER A 31 9.55 11.81 7.64
N LYS A 32 8.66 12.44 8.42
CA LYS A 32 7.27 12.68 8.02
C LYS A 32 6.80 14.09 8.40
N ARG A 33 6.16 14.80 7.46
CA ARG A 33 5.48 16.07 7.74
C ARG A 33 4.12 16.13 7.06
N ASP A 34 3.09 16.46 7.82
CA ASP A 34 1.72 16.58 7.34
C ASP A 34 1.33 18.07 7.30
N PHE A 35 0.69 18.49 6.20
CA PHE A 35 0.11 19.82 6.04
C PHE A 35 -1.34 19.69 5.60
N TYR A 36 -2.15 20.69 5.89
CA TYR A 36 -3.48 20.89 5.34
C TYR A 36 -3.45 22.14 4.47
N ILE A 37 -3.61 21.96 3.16
CA ILE A 37 -3.63 23.05 2.18
C ILE A 37 -5.06 23.16 1.66
N ASN A 38 -5.79 24.23 2.01
CA ASN A 38 -7.22 24.38 1.74
C ASN A 38 -8.02 23.10 2.13
N ASN A 39 -7.79 22.58 3.34
CA ASN A 39 -8.37 21.33 3.87
C ASN A 39 -7.96 20.03 3.15
N VAL A 40 -7.04 20.09 2.18
CA VAL A 40 -6.45 18.89 1.56
C VAL A 40 -5.20 18.49 2.35
N LYS A 41 -5.21 17.28 2.91
CA LYS A 41 -4.03 16.73 3.60
C LYS A 41 -2.93 16.39 2.60
N VAL A 42 -1.75 16.96 2.78
CA VAL A 42 -0.53 16.69 2.02
C VAL A 42 0.54 16.18 2.96
N THR A 43 1.01 14.95 2.72
CA THR A 43 2.05 14.29 3.52
C THR A 43 3.34 14.21 2.73
N PHE A 44 4.41 14.75 3.29
CA PHE A 44 5.78 14.49 2.83
C PHE A 44 6.34 13.38 3.70
N PHE A 45 6.76 12.28 3.06
CA PHE A 45 7.30 11.12 3.75
C PHE A 45 8.59 10.65 3.12
N ALA A 46 9.64 10.53 3.93
CA ALA A 46 10.93 10.00 3.58
C ALA A 46 11.09 8.62 4.22
N SER A 47 10.52 7.60 3.57
CA SER A 47 10.50 6.23 4.11
C SER A 47 11.89 5.63 4.32
N GLY A 48 12.91 6.15 3.64
CA GLY A 48 14.24 5.55 3.61
C GLY A 48 14.37 4.35 2.67
N GLU A 49 13.25 3.91 2.07
CA GLU A 49 13.19 2.76 1.17
C GLU A 49 13.88 3.04 -0.16
N ASP A 50 14.89 2.22 -0.50
CA ASP A 50 15.71 2.43 -1.68
C ASP A 50 14.92 2.28 -2.99
N PHE A 51 13.88 1.44 -3.01
CA PHE A 51 13.08 1.21 -4.21
C PHE A 51 12.28 2.44 -4.65
N LEU A 52 11.99 3.39 -3.75
CA LEU A 52 11.31 4.65 -4.11
C LEU A 52 12.26 5.70 -4.67
N LYS A 53 13.58 5.58 -4.45
CA LYS A 53 14.57 6.56 -4.92
C LYS A 53 14.70 6.59 -6.45
N THR A 54 14.41 5.46 -7.10
CA THR A 54 14.54 5.29 -8.55
C THR A 54 13.23 5.42 -9.29
N GLU A 55 12.09 5.55 -8.59
CA GLU A 55 10.77 5.72 -9.20
C GLU A 55 10.57 7.16 -9.68
N LYS A 56 10.75 7.38 -10.99
CA LYS A 56 10.57 8.69 -11.62
C LYS A 56 9.63 8.62 -12.81
N ASN A 57 8.49 7.93 -12.69
CA ASN A 57 7.53 7.88 -13.78
C ASN A 57 6.83 9.22 -13.87
N HIS A 58 7.09 9.92 -14.96
CA HIS A 58 6.48 11.21 -15.23
C HIS A 58 5.00 11.03 -15.55
N LEU A 59 4.13 11.73 -14.82
CA LEU A 59 2.69 11.74 -15.07
C LEU A 59 2.30 12.97 -15.89
N LYS A 60 2.64 14.17 -15.40
CA LYS A 60 2.34 15.45 -16.04
C LYS A 60 3.16 16.58 -15.39
N GLU A 61 3.72 17.49 -16.18
CA GLU A 61 4.48 18.66 -15.67
C GLU A 61 5.57 18.27 -14.67
N ASN A 62 5.44 18.65 -13.40
CA ASN A 62 6.36 18.29 -12.32
C ASN A 62 5.81 17.18 -11.40
N LEU A 63 4.74 16.50 -11.82
CA LEU A 63 4.14 15.37 -11.12
C LEU A 63 4.77 14.07 -11.58
N TYR A 64 5.31 13.34 -10.61
CA TYR A 64 5.83 12.00 -10.76
C TYR A 64 4.96 11.05 -9.94
N ILE A 65 4.75 9.84 -10.45
CA ILE A 65 3.93 8.81 -9.82
C ILE A 65 4.71 7.50 -9.68
N ALA A 66 4.39 6.76 -8.63
CA ALA A 66 4.94 5.43 -8.42
C ALA A 66 4.50 4.46 -9.52
N ASN A 67 5.32 3.46 -9.83
CA ASN A 67 4.93 2.41 -10.76
C ASN A 67 3.77 1.60 -10.20
N LEU A 68 2.87 1.13 -11.06
CA LEU A 68 1.76 0.29 -10.65
C LEU A 68 2.23 -0.96 -9.88
N ASN A 69 3.29 -1.63 -10.34
CA ASN A 69 3.84 -2.80 -9.64
C ASN A 69 4.36 -2.44 -8.23
N THR A 70 4.92 -1.24 -8.05
CA THR A 70 5.36 -0.75 -6.74
C THR A 70 4.17 -0.43 -5.84
N LEU A 71 3.12 0.21 -6.37
CA LEU A 71 1.87 0.43 -5.64
C LEU A 71 1.22 -0.89 -5.21
N ILE A 72 1.20 -1.90 -6.08
CA ILE A 72 0.70 -3.26 -5.79
C ILE A 72 1.50 -3.87 -4.62
N GLY A 73 2.82 -3.85 -4.69
CA GLY A 73 3.67 -4.41 -3.64
C GLY A 73 3.50 -3.69 -2.30
N MET A 74 3.48 -2.35 -2.31
CA MET A 74 3.27 -1.53 -1.11
C MET A 74 1.90 -1.81 -0.46
N LYS A 75 0.82 -1.84 -1.26
CA LYS A 75 -0.53 -2.12 -0.73
C LYS A 75 -0.65 -3.52 -0.15
N THR A 76 -0.07 -4.51 -0.82
CA THR A 76 -0.09 -5.92 -0.38
C THR A 76 0.66 -6.11 0.94
N ALA A 77 1.78 -5.41 1.13
CA ALA A 77 2.61 -5.55 2.31
C ALA A 77 2.00 -4.97 3.59
N VAL A 78 1.21 -3.89 3.49
CA VAL A 78 0.78 -3.11 4.68
C VAL A 78 -0.54 -3.57 5.30
N ILE A 79 -1.18 -4.62 4.77
CA ILE A 79 -2.52 -5.06 5.23
C ILE A 79 -2.57 -5.36 6.73
N HIS A 80 -1.47 -5.84 7.31
CA HIS A 80 -1.41 -6.19 8.74
C HIS A 80 -1.06 -5.00 9.65
N HIS A 81 -0.76 -3.83 9.08
CA HIS A 81 -0.44 -2.61 9.83
C HIS A 81 -1.65 -1.66 9.94
N ARG A 82 -2.64 -1.79 9.06
CA ARG A 82 -3.77 -0.88 8.99
C ARG A 82 -5.07 -1.62 8.67
N ILE A 83 -6.05 -1.46 9.54
CA ILE A 83 -7.36 -2.08 9.41
C ILE A 83 -8.35 -1.02 8.91
N ALA A 84 -8.44 -0.85 7.59
CA ALA A 84 -9.38 0.09 6.97
C ALA A 84 -10.01 -0.53 5.73
N ILE A 85 -11.33 -0.34 5.55
CA ILE A 85 -12.09 -0.91 4.42
C ILE A 85 -11.48 -0.58 3.06
N ARG A 86 -10.87 0.62 2.93
CA ARG A 86 -10.19 1.07 1.71
C ARG A 86 -8.99 0.19 1.35
N ASP A 87 -8.20 -0.24 2.33
CA ASP A 87 -7.03 -1.08 2.08
C ASP A 87 -7.47 -2.49 1.63
N TYR A 88 -8.54 -3.04 2.22
CA TYR A 88 -9.14 -4.30 1.76
C TYR A 88 -9.75 -4.19 0.36
N TYR A 89 -10.45 -3.10 0.07
CA TYR A 89 -11.01 -2.83 -1.24
C TYR A 89 -9.93 -2.71 -2.31
N ASP A 90 -8.85 -1.96 -2.04
CA ASP A 90 -7.72 -1.84 -2.96
C ASP A 90 -7.10 -3.21 -3.25
N LEU A 91 -6.92 -4.04 -2.22
CA LEU A 91 -6.39 -5.39 -2.39
C LEU A 91 -7.33 -6.31 -3.16
N TYR A 92 -8.64 -6.19 -2.94
CA TYR A 92 -9.64 -6.89 -3.73
C TYR A 92 -9.49 -6.53 -5.21
N VAL A 93 -9.44 -5.23 -5.54
CA VAL A 93 -9.29 -4.75 -6.91
C VAL A 93 -7.98 -5.27 -7.51
N ILE A 94 -6.86 -5.12 -6.78
CA ILE A 94 -5.55 -5.59 -7.23
C ILE A 94 -5.58 -7.08 -7.54
N THR A 95 -6.13 -7.89 -6.63
CA THR A 95 -6.16 -9.34 -6.75
C THR A 95 -7.11 -9.80 -7.86
N LYS A 96 -8.24 -9.11 -8.04
CA LYS A 96 -9.22 -9.39 -9.08
C LYS A 96 -8.70 -9.06 -10.48
N GLU A 97 -7.96 -7.96 -10.62
CA GLU A 97 -7.48 -7.47 -11.92
C GLU A 97 -6.11 -8.05 -12.32
N PHE A 98 -5.24 -8.30 -11.34
CA PHE A 98 -3.84 -8.67 -11.58
C PHE A 98 -3.45 -10.05 -11.03
N GLY A 99 -4.30 -10.66 -10.21
CA GLY A 99 -4.07 -11.97 -9.60
C GLY A 99 -3.30 -11.93 -8.28
N LEU A 100 -3.61 -12.88 -7.41
CA LEU A 100 -2.98 -13.02 -6.09
C LEU A 100 -1.46 -13.28 -6.19
N GLU A 101 -1.04 -14.16 -7.10
CA GLU A 101 0.39 -14.48 -7.31
C GLU A 101 1.20 -13.22 -7.66
N LYS A 102 0.64 -12.31 -8.47
CA LYS A 102 1.30 -11.04 -8.80
C LYS A 102 1.40 -10.12 -7.57
N ALA A 103 0.33 -10.00 -6.79
CA ALA A 103 0.33 -9.20 -5.58
C ALA A 103 1.44 -9.63 -4.60
N LEU A 104 1.50 -10.92 -4.28
CA LEU A 104 2.50 -11.50 -3.38
C LEU A 104 3.92 -11.34 -3.93
N LYS A 105 4.12 -11.60 -5.23
CA LYS A 105 5.42 -11.47 -5.90
C LYS A 105 5.94 -10.04 -5.82
N GLU A 106 5.11 -9.04 -6.08
CA GLU A 106 5.54 -7.63 -6.01
C GLU A 106 5.84 -7.20 -4.57
N ALA A 107 5.05 -7.65 -3.59
CA ALA A 107 5.35 -7.38 -2.17
C ALA A 107 6.70 -7.99 -1.75
N GLY A 108 6.93 -9.26 -2.08
CA GLY A 108 8.21 -9.93 -1.82
C GLY A 108 9.37 -9.26 -2.54
N ARG A 109 9.19 -8.81 -3.80
CA ARG A 109 10.21 -8.09 -4.55
C ARG A 109 10.64 -6.79 -3.85
N LEU A 110 9.71 -6.08 -3.21
CA LEU A 110 10.02 -4.82 -2.52
C LEU A 110 10.68 -5.06 -1.16
N TYR A 111 10.13 -5.96 -0.35
CA TYR A 111 10.43 -6.03 1.08
C TYR A 111 11.28 -7.25 1.50
N ASN A 112 11.49 -8.23 0.63
CA ASN A 112 12.30 -9.42 0.96
C ASN A 112 13.71 -9.38 0.35
N LYS A 113 14.16 -8.22 -0.14
CA LYS A 113 15.54 -8.03 -0.60
C LYS A 113 16.50 -7.99 0.59
N LYS A 114 17.59 -8.75 0.51
CA LYS A 114 18.70 -8.64 1.46
C LYS A 114 19.44 -7.34 1.18
N ILE A 115 19.38 -6.39 2.10
CA ILE A 115 20.21 -5.19 2.08
C ILE A 115 21.02 -5.21 3.38
N ASP A 116 22.35 -5.36 3.22
CA ASP A 116 23.41 -5.30 4.23
C ASP A 116 22.97 -5.10 5.69
N ASN A 117 22.80 -6.20 6.43
CA ASN A 117 22.69 -6.29 7.89
C ASN A 117 21.72 -5.31 8.60
N ARG A 118 20.78 -4.70 7.88
CA ARG A 118 19.72 -3.87 8.47
C ARG A 118 18.44 -4.67 8.55
N GLU A 119 17.86 -4.75 9.73
CA GLU A 119 16.52 -5.29 9.93
C GLU A 119 15.50 -4.33 9.31
N PHE A 120 15.14 -4.58 8.06
CA PHE A 120 14.02 -3.90 7.41
C PHE A 120 12.74 -4.73 7.57
N PHE A 121 11.60 -4.05 7.40
CA PHE A 121 10.31 -4.72 7.29
C PHE A 121 10.39 -5.82 6.23
N LYS A 122 10.06 -7.06 6.63
CA LYS A 122 10.03 -8.22 5.76
C LYS A 122 8.59 -8.62 5.50
N PHE A 123 8.25 -8.79 4.22
CA PHE A 123 6.94 -9.28 3.83
C PHE A 123 6.81 -10.78 4.12
N ASP A 124 5.76 -11.14 4.85
CA ASP A 124 5.40 -12.51 5.20
C ASP A 124 4.03 -12.88 4.59
N GLU A 125 4.04 -13.83 3.66
CA GLU A 125 2.83 -14.34 3.01
C GLU A 125 1.84 -14.96 4.00
N THR A 126 2.34 -15.58 5.08
CA THR A 126 1.48 -16.20 6.10
C THR A 126 0.64 -15.15 6.81
N ASN A 127 1.27 -14.02 7.18
CA ASN A 127 0.57 -12.88 7.75
C ASN A 127 -0.41 -12.30 6.73
N PHE A 128 0.00 -12.12 5.47
CA PHE A 128 -0.92 -11.67 4.43
C PHE A 128 -2.18 -12.55 4.36
N PHE A 129 -2.03 -13.88 4.29
CA PHE A 129 -3.17 -14.79 4.21
C PHE A 129 -4.09 -14.70 5.42
N LYS A 130 -3.53 -14.58 6.62
CA LYS A 130 -4.31 -14.40 7.85
C LYS A 130 -5.13 -13.12 7.80
N PHE A 131 -4.50 -11.99 7.50
CA PHE A 131 -5.17 -10.69 7.55
C PHE A 131 -6.11 -10.47 6.36
N ALA A 132 -5.80 -10.99 5.16
CA ALA A 132 -6.66 -10.85 3.98
C ALA A 132 -8.04 -11.47 4.17
N VAL A 133 -8.18 -12.44 5.07
CA VAL A 133 -9.48 -13.07 5.40
C VAL A 133 -10.03 -12.65 6.75
N ASP A 134 -9.29 -11.90 7.56
CA ASP A 134 -9.72 -11.43 8.89
C ASP A 134 -10.08 -9.95 8.87
N LEU A 135 -11.33 -9.66 8.46
CA LEU A 135 -11.87 -8.30 8.41
C LEU A 135 -12.66 -7.96 9.69
N THR A 136 -12.49 -8.71 10.78
CA THR A 136 -13.29 -8.53 12.01
C THR A 136 -13.11 -7.15 12.65
N GLY A 137 -11.92 -6.56 12.55
CA GLY A 137 -11.63 -5.20 13.03
C GLY A 137 -12.01 -4.07 12.06
N VAL A 138 -12.66 -4.37 10.93
CA VAL A 138 -13.06 -3.34 9.95
C VAL A 138 -14.47 -2.85 10.28
N ASP A 139 -14.56 -1.60 10.73
CA ASP A 139 -15.81 -0.98 11.20
C ASP A 139 -16.84 -0.70 10.09
N ARG A 140 -16.40 -0.63 8.83
CA ARG A 140 -17.26 -0.30 7.69
C ARG A 140 -17.58 -1.54 6.86
N GLU A 141 -18.82 -1.62 6.39
CA GLU A 141 -19.28 -2.74 5.55
C GLU A 141 -18.92 -2.55 4.07
N LYS A 142 -18.96 -1.31 3.56
CA LYS A 142 -18.67 -0.97 2.17
C LYS A 142 -17.76 0.25 2.06
N LEU A 143 -17.15 0.41 0.89
CA LEU A 143 -16.46 1.65 0.52
C LEU A 143 -17.45 2.81 0.40
N GLU A 144 -17.01 4.03 0.68
CA GLU A 144 -17.84 5.22 0.55
C GLU A 144 -18.29 5.46 -0.90
N PRO A 145 -19.60 5.64 -1.18
CA PRO A 145 -20.11 5.86 -2.53
C PRO A 145 -19.52 7.08 -3.24
N GLU A 146 -19.15 8.12 -2.49
CA GLU A 146 -18.54 9.35 -2.99
C GLU A 146 -17.17 9.11 -3.64
N LEU A 147 -16.53 7.96 -3.34
CA LEU A 147 -15.28 7.53 -3.98
C LEU A 147 -15.51 6.84 -5.33
N ASN A 148 -16.77 6.63 -5.73
CA ASN A 148 -17.17 5.98 -6.98
C ASN A 148 -16.43 4.64 -7.20
N PRO A 149 -16.61 3.64 -6.31
CA PRO A 149 -15.94 2.36 -6.42
C PRO A 149 -16.25 1.67 -7.76
N LYS A 150 -15.20 1.13 -8.40
CA LYS A 150 -15.35 0.29 -9.60
C LYS A 150 -16.26 -0.92 -9.38
N TYR A 151 -16.24 -1.51 -8.19
CA TYR A 151 -17.08 -2.65 -7.84
C TYR A 151 -17.93 -2.33 -6.61
N ASP A 152 -19.22 -2.58 -6.70
CA ASP A 152 -20.11 -2.57 -5.54
C ASP A 152 -19.99 -3.91 -4.83
N ILE A 153 -19.17 -3.95 -3.77
CA ILE A 153 -18.91 -5.12 -2.94
C ILE A 153 -18.88 -4.74 -1.47
N ASP A 154 -19.30 -5.65 -0.62
CA ASP A 154 -19.16 -5.53 0.82
C ASP A 154 -17.97 -6.32 1.41
N LYS A 155 -17.80 -6.14 2.72
CA LYS A 155 -16.78 -6.77 3.55
C LYS A 155 -16.88 -8.29 3.50
N SER A 156 -18.09 -8.83 3.52
CA SER A 156 -18.35 -10.27 3.51
C SER A 156 -17.98 -10.89 2.15
N GLU A 157 -18.32 -10.21 1.05
CA GLU A 157 -17.96 -10.59 -0.31
C GLU A 157 -16.44 -10.54 -0.54
N MET A 158 -15.76 -9.50 -0.04
CA MET A 158 -14.30 -9.42 -0.08
C MET A 158 -13.65 -10.57 0.71
N GLN A 159 -14.16 -10.86 1.90
CA GLN A 159 -13.65 -11.95 2.72
C GLN A 159 -13.81 -13.31 2.01
N TYR A 160 -14.98 -13.57 1.44
CA TYR A 160 -15.22 -14.80 0.69
C TYR A 160 -14.30 -14.90 -0.54
N PHE A 161 -14.15 -13.81 -1.29
CA PHE A 161 -13.26 -13.73 -2.43
C PHE A 161 -11.81 -14.10 -2.06
N PHE A 162 -11.26 -13.55 -0.98
CA PHE A 162 -9.90 -13.89 -0.54
C PHE A 162 -9.77 -15.34 -0.07
N LYS A 163 -10.76 -15.88 0.64
CA LYS A 163 -10.78 -17.30 1.04
C LYS A 163 -10.64 -18.22 -0.18
N GLU A 164 -11.43 -17.98 -1.22
CA GLU A 164 -11.38 -18.77 -2.45
C GLU A 164 -10.06 -18.59 -3.20
N LYS A 165 -9.57 -17.35 -3.34
CA LYS A 165 -8.31 -17.08 -4.06
C LYS A 165 -7.08 -17.64 -3.37
N ILE A 166 -7.04 -17.61 -2.05
CA ILE A 166 -5.95 -18.20 -1.27
C ILE A 166 -5.98 -19.73 -1.40
N LYS A 167 -7.17 -20.35 -1.30
CA LYS A 167 -7.33 -21.80 -1.50
C LYS A 167 -6.87 -22.24 -2.89
N GLU A 168 -7.27 -21.49 -3.93
CA GLU A 168 -6.83 -21.71 -5.31
C GLU A 168 -5.30 -21.64 -5.43
N TYR A 169 -4.70 -20.57 -4.90
CA TYR A 169 -3.25 -20.33 -4.94
C TYR A 169 -2.45 -21.44 -4.21
N ILE A 170 -2.89 -21.86 -3.03
CA ILE A 170 -2.26 -22.95 -2.28
C ILE A 170 -2.34 -24.26 -3.07
N SER A 171 -3.51 -24.58 -3.63
CA SER A 171 -3.69 -25.79 -4.44
C SER A 171 -2.77 -25.81 -5.66
N GLN A 172 -2.70 -24.70 -6.41
CA GLN A 172 -1.82 -24.56 -7.57
C GLN A 172 -0.34 -24.67 -7.18
N THR A 173 0.06 -24.05 -6.07
CA THR A 173 1.43 -24.12 -5.55
C THR A 173 1.82 -25.55 -5.18
N MET A 174 0.95 -26.28 -4.49
CA MET A 174 1.18 -27.69 -4.14
C MET A 174 1.33 -28.58 -5.37
N GLN A 175 0.53 -28.34 -6.42
CA GLN A 175 0.65 -29.06 -7.69
C GLN A 175 1.98 -28.75 -8.41
N LYS A 176 2.41 -27.48 -8.42
CA LYS A 176 3.72 -27.07 -8.99
C LYS A 176 4.87 -27.77 -8.26
N ILE A 177 4.82 -27.87 -6.93
CA ILE A 177 5.85 -28.56 -6.11
C ILE A 177 5.90 -30.06 -6.44
N LYS A 178 4.74 -30.73 -6.52
CA LYS A 178 4.68 -32.16 -6.87
C LYS A 178 5.26 -32.47 -8.26
N LYS A 179 5.00 -31.62 -9.25
CA LYS A 179 5.56 -31.79 -10.61
C LYS A 179 7.08 -31.60 -10.68
N ASN A 180 7.64 -30.82 -9.76
CA ASN A 180 9.05 -30.45 -9.74
C ASN A 180 9.90 -31.32 -8.80
N THR A 181 9.28 -32.26 -8.09
CA THR A 181 9.96 -33.22 -7.21
C THR A 181 9.82 -34.60 -7.89
N PRO A 182 10.86 -35.11 -8.58
CA PRO A 182 10.80 -36.46 -9.15
C PRO A 182 10.62 -37.48 -8.02
N ASP A 183 9.81 -38.52 -8.26
CA ASP A 183 9.68 -39.64 -7.33
C ASP A 183 11.08 -40.23 -7.07
N THR A 184 11.60 -40.01 -5.86
CA THR A 184 12.81 -40.65 -5.32
C THR A 184 12.49 -42.00 -4.72
#